data_AF-A0AAU5H5Y4-F1
#
_entry.id   AF-A0AAU5H5Y4-F1
#
_cell.length_a   1.000
_cell.length_b   1.000
_cell.length_c   1.000
_cell.angle_alpha   90.00
_cell.angle_beta   90.00
_cell.angle_gamma   90.00
#
_symmetry.space_group_name_H-M   'P 1'
#
loop_
_entity.id
_entity.type
_entity.pdbx_description
1 polymer ?
#
loop_
_entity_poly.entity_id
_entity_poly.type
_entity_poly.pdbx_seq_one_letter_code
_entity_poly.pdbx_strand_id
1 'polypeptide(L)'
;MPSPDERQWWAVYREPTPAEMEVVAVETPPSDDAAHDRRCAELEASGHYAYVITASDENEARGIALRIWAEELVASPTRLAAANAHLATRNRPTN
;
A
#
# COMPACT_ATOMS: atom_id res chain seq x y z
N MET A 1 6.19 4.25 25.22
CA MET A 1 7.52 4.48 24.63
C MET A 1 7.54 3.71 23.33
N PRO A 2 7.83 4.33 22.17
CA PRO A 2 8.18 3.55 20.99
C PRO A 2 9.37 2.66 21.36
N SER A 3 9.35 1.41 20.93
CA SER A 3 10.46 0.48 21.12
C SER A 3 11.74 1.13 20.55
N PRO A 4 12.92 0.99 21.18
CA PRO A 4 14.13 1.72 20.79
C PRO A 4 14.62 1.49 19.35
N ASP A 5 14.00 0.56 18.61
CA ASP A 5 14.34 0.19 17.24
C ASP A 5 13.25 0.55 16.20
N GLU A 6 12.13 1.16 16.62
CA GLU A 6 11.07 1.58 15.69
C GLU A 6 11.50 2.81 14.89
N ARG A 7 11.41 2.70 13.56
CA ARG A 7 11.65 3.81 12.63
C ARG A 7 10.53 3.92 11.60
N GLN A 8 10.49 5.06 10.92
CA GLN A 8 9.56 5.27 9.83
C GLN A 8 10.04 4.59 8.55
N TRP A 9 9.08 4.07 7.80
CA TRP A 9 9.22 3.37 6.54
C TRP A 9 8.14 3.83 5.57
N TRP A 10 8.48 3.90 4.29
CA TRP A 10 7.55 4.12 3.20
C TRP A 10 7.29 2.79 2.51
N ALA A 11 6.12 2.22 2.76
CA ALA A 11 5.68 1.03 2.04
C ALA A 11 5.00 1.47 0.74
N VAL A 12 5.77 1.46 -0.35
CA VAL A 12 5.32 1.85 -1.68
C VAL A 12 4.51 0.71 -2.27
N TYR A 13 3.32 1.01 -2.77
CA TYR A 13 2.40 0.03 -3.29
C TYR A 13 1.66 0.50 -4.53
N ARG A 14 1.05 -0.46 -5.22
CA ARG A 14 0.11 -0.25 -6.32
C ARG A 14 -1.09 -1.16 -6.15
N GLU A 15 -2.20 -0.77 -6.78
CA GLU A 15 -3.43 -1.56 -6.83
C GLU A 15 -3.68 -1.98 -8.29
N PRO A 16 -3.12 -3.12 -8.75
CA PRO A 16 -3.27 -3.54 -10.14
C PRO A 16 -4.74 -3.88 -10.49
N THR A 17 -5.53 -4.25 -9.48
CA THR A 17 -6.97 -4.47 -9.60
C THR A 17 -7.66 -3.94 -8.35
N PRO A 18 -9.00 -3.74 -8.38
CA PRO A 18 -9.74 -3.31 -7.19
C PRO A 18 -9.71 -4.31 -6.02
N ALA A 19 -9.28 -5.56 -6.24
CA ALA A 19 -9.25 -6.63 -5.25
C ALA A 19 -7.82 -7.02 -4.82
N GLU A 20 -6.79 -6.36 -5.35
CA GLU A 20 -5.40 -6.73 -5.13
C GLU A 20 -4.55 -5.48 -4.83
N MET A 21 -3.60 -5.62 -3.91
CA MET A 21 -2.56 -4.64 -3.65
C MET A 21 -1.21 -5.33 -3.61
N GLU A 22 -0.23 -4.67 -4.20
CA GLU A 22 1.15 -5.14 -4.30
C GLU A 22 2.08 -4.09 -3.68
N VAL A 23 2.83 -4.48 -2.64
CA VAL A 23 3.92 -3.66 -2.09
C VAL A 23 5.15 -3.85 -2.99
N VAL A 24 5.45 -2.82 -3.77
CA VAL A 24 6.54 -2.84 -4.77
C VAL A 24 7.90 -2.51 -4.16
N ALA A 25 7.93 -1.72 -3.08
CA ALA A 25 9.14 -1.40 -2.35
C ALA A 25 8.81 -1.02 -0.91
N VAL A 26 9.78 -1.19 -0.01
CA VAL A 26 9.76 -0.57 1.31
C VAL A 26 11.07 0.17 1.47
N GLU A 27 10.98 1.48 1.69
CA GLU A 27 12.15 2.35 1.68
C GLU A 27 12.16 3.25 2.92
N THR A 28 13.32 3.79 3.25
CA THR A 28 13.41 4.84 4.27
C THR A 28 12.80 6.14 3.74
N PRO A 29 12.14 6.93 4.60
CA PRO A 29 11.62 8.23 4.20
C PRO A 29 12.71 9.13 3.59
N PRO A 30 12.35 10.01 2.65
CA PRO A 30 13.26 11.03 2.13
C PRO A 30 13.84 11.89 3.27
N SER A 31 15.11 12.30 3.12
CA SER A 31 15.87 13.03 4.13
C SER A 31 15.43 14.47 4.35
N ASP A 32 14.80 15.07 3.35
CA ASP A 32 14.42 16.48 3.29
C ASP A 32 13.19 16.70 2.41
N ASP A 33 12.58 17.88 2.53
CA ASP A 33 11.33 18.23 1.86
C ASP A 33 11.45 18.20 0.33
N ALA A 34 12.59 18.61 -0.24
CA ALA A 34 12.78 18.60 -1.69
C ALA A 34 12.90 17.16 -2.24
N ALA A 35 13.54 16.26 -1.49
CA ALA A 35 13.56 14.84 -1.79
C ALA A 35 12.17 14.20 -1.61
N HIS A 36 11.41 14.64 -0.61
CA HIS A 36 10.03 14.21 -0.38
C HIS A 36 9.13 14.57 -1.57
N ASP A 37 9.11 15.83 -1.97
CA ASP A 37 8.29 16.32 -3.08
C ASP A 37 8.62 15.60 -4.39
N ARG A 38 9.92 15.41 -4.67
CA ARG A 38 10.36 14.66 -5.85
C ARG A 38 9.86 13.22 -5.79
N ARG A 39 9.98 12.56 -4.64
CA ARG A 39 9.57 11.16 -4.51
C ARG A 39 8.06 11.02 -4.67
N CYS A 40 7.27 11.91 -4.08
CA CYS A 40 5.82 11.95 -4.29
C CYS A 40 5.45 12.14 -5.76
N ALA A 41 6.12 13.04 -6.48
CA ALA A 41 5.89 13.24 -7.91
C ALA A 41 6.24 11.99 -8.75
N GLU A 42 7.32 11.27 -8.41
CA GLU A 42 7.69 10.01 -9.06
C GLU A 42 6.66 8.90 -8.83
N LEU A 43 6.14 8.80 -7.61
CA LEU A 43 5.08 7.84 -7.26
C LEU A 43 3.80 8.14 -8.04
N GLU A 44 3.36 9.40 -8.06
CA GLU A 44 2.19 9.82 -8.82
C GLU A 44 2.35 9.53 -10.32
N ALA A 45 3.50 9.89 -10.90
CA ALA A 45 3.80 9.63 -12.31
C ALA A 45 3.81 8.12 -12.66
N SER A 46 4.10 7.27 -11.68
CA SER A 46 4.13 5.80 -11.82
C SER A 46 2.80 5.13 -11.47
N GLY A 47 1.78 5.89 -11.01
CA GLY A 47 0.53 5.32 -10.49
C GLY A 47 0.72 4.50 -9.21
N HIS A 48 1.76 4.84 -8.44
CA HIS A 48 2.09 4.23 -7.16
C HIS A 48 1.67 5.14 -6.00
N TYR A 49 1.54 4.54 -4.82
CA TYR A 49 1.18 5.18 -3.58
C TYR A 49 2.14 4.73 -2.48
N ALA A 50 2.15 5.39 -1.33
CA ALA A 50 2.95 4.97 -0.19
C ALA A 50 2.19 5.14 1.13
N TYR A 51 2.28 4.14 1.99
CA TYR A 51 1.95 4.29 3.41
C TYR A 51 3.20 4.67 4.19
N VAL A 52 3.09 5.65 5.10
CA VAL A 52 4.13 5.96 6.07
C VAL A 52 3.86 5.15 7.34
N ILE A 53 4.75 4.20 7.64
CA ILE A 53 4.57 3.19 8.68
C ILE A 53 5.71 3.26 9.68
N THR A 54 5.39 3.24 10.96
CA THR A 54 6.37 3.01 12.02
C THR A 54 6.49 1.51 12.27
N ALA A 55 7.70 0.97 12.12
CA ALA A 55 8.00 -0.45 12.32
C ALA A 55 9.49 -0.66 12.65
N SER A 56 9.81 -1.82 13.20
CA SER A 56 11.19 -2.20 13.56
C SER A 56 12.04 -2.47 12.31
N ASP A 57 11.43 -3.09 11.29
CA ASP A 57 12.10 -3.42 10.03
C ASP A 57 11.18 -3.34 8.81
N GLU A 58 11.76 -3.54 7.61
CA GLU A 58 11.06 -3.48 6.33
C GLU A 58 9.98 -4.56 6.18
N ASN A 59 10.20 -5.76 6.71
CA ASN A 59 9.22 -6.85 6.61
C ASN A 59 8.00 -6.57 7.49
N GLU A 60 8.23 -6.06 8.70
CA GLU A 60 7.15 -5.62 9.57
C GLU A 60 6.36 -4.46 8.93
N ALA A 61 7.05 -3.47 8.36
CA ALA A 61 6.38 -2.38 7.64
C ALA A 61 5.53 -2.88 6.46
N ARG A 62 6.05 -3.81 5.65
CA ARG A 62 5.29 -4.47 4.57
C ARG A 62 4.03 -5.17 5.10
N GLY A 63 4.17 -5.93 6.19
CA GLY A 63 3.06 -6.64 6.82
C GLY A 63 1.96 -5.70 7.33
N ILE A 64 2.36 -4.60 7.96
CA ILE A 64 1.43 -3.56 8.42
C ILE A 64 0.72 -2.90 7.24
N ALA A 65 1.44 -2.59 6.15
CA ALA A 65 0.85 -1.97 4.95
C ALA A 65 -0.25 -2.84 4.35
N LEU A 66 0.01 -4.14 4.19
CA LEU A 66 -0.95 -5.11 3.67
C LEU A 66 -2.19 -5.21 4.57
N ARG A 67 -1.99 -5.20 5.89
CA ARG A 67 -3.09 -5.25 6.85
C ARG A 67 -3.97 -4.00 6.78
N ILE A 68 -3.36 -2.81 6.79
CA ILE A 68 -4.09 -1.53 6.67
C ILE A 68 -4.90 -1.52 5.38
N TRP A 69 -4.29 -1.88 4.25
CA TRP A 69 -4.99 -1.91 2.97
C TRP A 69 -6.20 -2.86 2.99
N ALA A 70 -6.05 -4.06 3.56
CA ALA A 70 -7.14 -5.01 3.68
C ALA A 70 -8.28 -4.50 4.58
N GLU A 71 -7.92 -3.83 5.68
CA GLU A 71 -8.89 -3.18 6.58
C GLU A 71 -9.66 -2.06 5.86
N GLU A 72 -8.97 -1.19 5.12
CA GLU A 72 -9.58 -0.12 4.32
C GLU A 72 -10.48 -0.65 3.21
N LEU A 73 -10.09 -1.76 2.57
CA LEU A 73 -10.89 -2.43 1.56
C LEU A 73 -12.24 -2.89 2.12
N VAL A 74 -12.23 -3.55 3.28
CA VAL A 74 -13.44 -4.09 3.92
C VAL A 74 -14.27 -2.98 4.57
N ALA A 75 -13.62 -1.94 5.11
CA ALA A 75 -14.30 -0.82 5.75
C ALA A 75 -15.04 0.08 4.75
N SER A 76 -14.68 0.06 3.47
CA SER A 76 -15.32 0.86 2.41
C SER A 76 -16.31 0.01 1.59
N PRO A 77 -17.64 0.21 1.73
CA PRO A 77 -18.63 -0.55 0.97
C PRO A 77 -18.44 -0.46 -0.55
N THR A 78 -18.03 0.71 -1.05
CA THR A 78 -17.78 0.94 -2.47
C THR A 78 -16.55 0.18 -2.96
N ARG A 79 -15.43 0.23 -2.22
CA ARG A 79 -14.23 -0.52 -2.59
C ARG A 79 -14.49 -2.02 -2.54
N LEU A 80 -15.17 -2.50 -1.50
CA LEU A 80 -15.55 -3.89 -1.35
C LEU A 80 -16.47 -4.36 -2.50
N ALA A 81 -17.45 -3.56 -2.90
CA ALA A 81 -18.33 -3.87 -4.02
C ALA A 81 -17.54 -3.98 -5.35
N ALA A 82 -16.61 -3.06 -5.60
CA ALA A 82 -15.75 -3.10 -6.79
C ALA A 82 -14.84 -4.35 -6.81
N ALA A 83 -14.23 -4.69 -5.67
CA ALA A 83 -13.42 -5.89 -5.52
C ALA A 83 -14.24 -7.17 -5.78
N ASN A 84 -15.42 -7.27 -5.17
CA ASN A 84 -16.32 -8.41 -5.36
C ASN A 84 -16.80 -8.53 -6.81
N ALA A 85 -17.13 -7.42 -7.47
CA ALA A 85 -17.51 -7.41 -8.88
C ALA A 85 -16.36 -7.91 -9.77
N HIS A 86 -15.12 -7.46 -9.51
CA HIS A 86 -13.94 -7.94 -10.23
C HIS A 86 -13.76 -9.46 -10.05
N LEU A 87 -13.82 -9.96 -8.81
CA LEU A 87 -13.68 -11.39 -8.52
C LEU A 87 -14.80 -12.23 -9.17
N ALA A 88 -16.04 -11.74 -9.19
CA ALA A 88 -17.16 -12.42 -9.85
C ALA A 88 -16.96 -12.53 -11.37
N THR A 89 -16.35 -11.53 -12.01
CA THR A 89 -16.02 -11.61 -13.45
C THR A 89 -14.92 -12.63 -13.74
N ARG A 90 -13.92 -12.74 -12.87
CA ARG A 90 -12.80 -13.68 -13.02
C ARG A 90 -13.20 -15.13 -12.75
N ASN A 91 -14.21 -15.34 -11.90
CA ASN A 91 -14.72 -16.66 -11.52
C ASN A 91 -15.88 -17.16 -12.41
N ARG A 92 -16.25 -16.44 -13.48
CA ARG A 92 -17.23 -16.96 -14.43
C ARG A 92 -16.62 -18.13 -15.20
N PRO A 93 -17.22 -19.34 -15.16
CA PRO A 93 -16.83 -20.39 -16.08
C PRO A 93 -17.13 -19.90 -17.50
N THR A 94 -16.09 -19.84 -18.34
CA THR A 94 -16.25 -19.78 -19.79
C THR A 94 -16.94 -21.06 -20.24
N ASN A 95 -18.22 -20.97 -20.58
CA ASN A 95 -18.98 -22.03 -21.24
C ASN A 95 -18.75 -21.98 -22.75
#